data_AF-A0A966KH48-F1
#
_entry.id   AF-A0A966KH48-F1
#
_cell.length_a   1.000
_cell.length_b   1.000
_cell.length_c   1.000
_cell.angle_alpha   90.00
_cell.angle_beta   90.00
_cell.angle_gamma   90.00
#
_symmetry.space_group_name_H-M   'P 1'
#
loop_
_entity.id
_entity.type
_entity.pdbx_description
1 polymer ?
#
loop_
_entity_poly.entity_id
_entity_poly.type
_entity_poly.pdbx_seq_one_letter_code
_entity_poly.pdbx_strand_id
1 'polypeptide(L)'
;MRNFFYIMIFGLVITLAYWAYQENVKTQMAIKKSEEFQTEIGKARAKLSVLKAEWAYLNRPERLIHLTNLGFDQLKLAPIRAANFGEFNRLSNGTSNIKWSSALNTEISQSELRVYTNE
;
A
#
# COMPACT_ATOMS: atom_id res chain seq x y z
N MET A 1 27.80 -52.28 36.52
CA MET A 1 26.89 -51.15 36.78
C MET A 1 27.42 -49.81 36.23
N ARG A 2 28.65 -49.39 36.55
CA ARG A 2 29.17 -48.05 36.18
C ARG A 2 29.22 -47.75 34.67
N ASN A 3 29.60 -48.72 33.83
CA ASN A 3 29.61 -48.55 32.36
C ASN A 3 28.23 -48.34 31.74
N PHE A 4 27.17 -48.87 32.34
CA PHE A 4 25.82 -48.76 31.81
C PHE A 4 25.32 -47.31 31.89
N PHE A 5 25.61 -46.65 33.03
CA PHE A 5 25.33 -45.23 33.20
C PHE A 5 26.10 -44.35 32.22
N TYR A 6 27.38 -44.64 31.94
CA TYR A 6 28.14 -43.86 30.96
C TYR A 6 27.56 -43.94 29.55
N ILE A 7 27.16 -45.13 29.10
CA ILE A 7 26.53 -45.31 27.78
C ILE A 7 25.18 -44.58 27.73
N MET A 8 24.40 -44.65 28.80
CA MET A 8 23.11 -43.96 28.90
C MET A 8 23.28 -42.43 28.83
N ILE A 9 24.21 -41.85 29.60
CA ILE A 9 24.50 -40.41 29.56
C ILE A 9 24.99 -40.01 28.17
N PHE A 10 25.88 -40.80 27.56
CA PHE A 10 26.42 -40.49 26.24
C PHE A 10 25.32 -40.48 25.16
N GLY A 11 24.40 -41.44 25.20
CA GLY A 11 23.22 -41.45 24.33
C GLY A 11 22.34 -40.22 24.54
N LEU A 12 22.10 -39.83 25.80
CA LEU A 12 21.31 -38.65 26.15
C LEU A 12 21.93 -37.36 25.58
N VAL A 13 23.25 -37.22 25.68
CA VAL A 13 23.99 -36.07 25.13
C VAL A 13 23.88 -36.02 23.60
N ILE A 14 24.02 -37.16 22.91
CA ILE A 14 23.86 -37.22 21.45
C ILE A 14 22.44 -36.85 21.02
N THR A 15 21.42 -37.35 21.71
CA THR A 15 20.02 -36.99 21.42
C THR A 15 19.76 -35.50 21.63
N LEU A 16 20.30 -34.91 22.69
CA LEU A 16 20.22 -33.46 22.95
C LEU A 16 20.94 -32.64 21.88
N ALA A 17 22.14 -33.05 21.47
CA ALA A 17 22.88 -32.40 20.39
C ALA A 17 22.11 -32.44 19.07
N TYR A 18 21.51 -33.60 18.75
CA TYR A 18 20.68 -33.75 17.56
C TYR A 18 19.42 -32.86 17.62
N TRP A 19 18.76 -32.78 18.77
CA TRP A 19 17.58 -31.95 18.94
C TRP A 19 17.90 -30.45 18.83
N ALA A 20 19.00 -30.00 19.46
CA ALA A 20 19.47 -28.62 19.35
C ALA A 20 19.85 -28.26 17.91
N TYR A 21 20.46 -29.18 17.17
CA TYR A 21 20.79 -28.97 15.75
C TYR A 21 19.53 -28.84 14.88
N GLN A 22 18.54 -29.72 15.06
CA GLN A 22 17.24 -29.65 14.37
C GLN A 22 16.50 -28.35 14.66
N GLU A 23 16.44 -27.92 15.93
CA GLU A 23 15.77 -26.69 16.34
C GLU A 23 16.42 -25.45 15.70
N ASN A 24 17.76 -25.46 15.58
CA ASN A 24 18.52 -24.43 14.88
C ASN A 24 18.29 -24.41 13.36
N VAL A 25 17.87 -25.52 12.76
CA VAL A 25 17.60 -25.61 11.32
C VAL A 25 16.21 -25.03 10.98
N LYS A 26 15.23 -25.18 11.88
CA LYS A 26 13.87 -24.61 11.71
C LYS A 26 13.86 -23.07 11.73
N THR A 27 14.71 -22.46 12.55
CA THR A 27 14.82 -20.99 12.64
C THR A 27 15.45 -20.38 11.40
N GLN A 28 16.45 -21.02 10.81
CA GLN A 28 17.13 -20.51 9.62
C GLN A 28 16.24 -20.50 8.36
N MET A 29 15.30 -21.44 8.23
CA MET A 29 14.36 -21.45 7.11
C MET A 29 13.36 -20.29 7.14
N ALA A 30 12.92 -19.88 8.33
CA ALA A 30 12.00 -18.75 8.49
C ALA A 30 12.68 -17.41 8.18
N ILE A 31 13.96 -17.26 8.54
CA ILE A 31 14.76 -16.07 8.23
C ILE A 31 14.96 -15.93 6.72
N LYS A 32 15.36 -17.01 6.03
CA LYS A 32 15.59 -17.00 4.58
C LYS A 32 14.35 -16.60 3.78
N LYS A 33 13.17 -17.06 4.21
CA LYS A 33 11.88 -16.71 3.57
C LYS A 33 11.49 -15.24 3.81
N SER A 34 11.83 -14.70 4.97
CA SER A 34 11.63 -13.27 5.27
C SER A 34 12.50 -12.37 4.39
N GLU A 35 13.77 -12.74 4.19
CA GLU A 35 14.70 -11.99 3.33
C GLU A 35 14.23 -11.95 1.86
N GLU A 36 13.69 -13.06 1.35
CA GLU A 36 13.12 -13.13 0.01
C GLU A 36 11.93 -12.18 -0.16
N PHE A 37 10.97 -12.21 0.77
CA PHE A 37 9.82 -11.29 0.74
C PHE A 37 10.21 -9.83 0.91
N GLN A 38 11.18 -9.52 1.78
CA GLN A 38 11.68 -8.16 1.94
C GLN A 38 12.32 -7.64 0.64
N THR A 39 13.05 -8.51 -0.08
CA THR A 39 13.64 -8.18 -1.38
C THR A 39 12.56 -7.90 -2.43
N GLU A 40 11.51 -8.72 -2.50
CA GLU A 40 10.39 -8.52 -3.41
C GLU A 40 9.62 -7.23 -3.09
N ILE A 41 9.36 -6.95 -1.81
CA ILE A 41 8.73 -5.70 -1.36
C ILE A 41 9.59 -4.51 -1.75
N GLY A 42 10.91 -4.59 -1.59
CA GLY A 42 11.84 -3.54 -2.02
C GLY A 42 11.73 -3.26 -3.52
N LYS A 43 11.72 -4.29 -4.36
CA LYS A 43 11.54 -4.17 -5.82
C LYS A 43 10.18 -3.54 -6.17
N ALA A 44 9.10 -3.96 -5.51
CA ALA A 44 7.77 -3.40 -5.74
C ALA A 44 7.68 -1.92 -5.34
N ARG A 45 8.26 -1.54 -4.20
CA ARG A 45 8.34 -0.13 -3.75
C ARG A 45 9.15 0.73 -4.71
N ALA A 46 10.26 0.23 -5.24
CA ALA A 46 11.04 0.94 -6.25
C ALA A 46 10.20 1.22 -7.50
N LYS A 47 9.48 0.22 -8.02
CA LYS A 47 8.57 0.40 -9.16
C LYS A 47 7.48 1.43 -8.88
N LEU A 48 6.87 1.39 -7.69
CA LEU A 48 5.87 2.38 -7.27
C LEU A 48 6.44 3.80 -7.22
N SER A 49 7.68 3.98 -6.77
CA SER A 49 8.32 5.30 -6.73
C SER A 49 8.51 5.89 -8.13
N VAL A 50 8.92 5.05 -9.10
CA VAL A 50 9.05 5.44 -10.51
C VAL A 50 7.70 5.82 -11.08
N LEU A 51 6.69 4.97 -10.92
CA LEU A 51 5.35 5.23 -11.45
C LEU A 51 4.72 6.50 -10.85
N LYS A 52 4.97 6.77 -9.56
CA LYS A 52 4.53 8.01 -8.91
C LYS A 52 5.24 9.24 -9.49
N ALA A 53 6.54 9.13 -9.80
CA ALA A 53 7.28 10.20 -10.45
C ALA A 53 6.80 10.44 -11.88
N GLU A 54 6.50 9.37 -12.64
CA GLU A 54 5.94 9.46 -13.98
C GLU A 54 4.55 10.11 -13.96
N TRP A 55 3.69 9.73 -13.02
CA TRP A 55 2.38 10.35 -12.84
C TRP A 55 2.51 11.84 -12.50
N ALA A 56 3.41 12.19 -11.58
CA ALA A 56 3.68 13.58 -11.23
C ALA A 56 4.23 14.38 -12.43
N TYR A 57 4.99 13.74 -13.33
CA TYR A 57 5.46 14.36 -14.57
C TYR A 57 4.36 14.51 -15.62
N LEU A 58 3.45 13.53 -15.75
CA LEU A 58 2.29 13.58 -16.65
C LEU A 58 1.27 14.63 -16.24
N ASN A 59 1.03 14.76 -14.93
CA ASN A 59 0.02 15.68 -14.39
C ASN A 59 0.53 17.08 -14.06
N ARG A 60 1.70 17.48 -14.58
CA ARG A 60 2.17 18.86 -14.41
C ARG A 60 1.19 19.81 -15.13
N PRO A 61 0.55 20.76 -14.43
CA PRO A 61 -0.49 21.61 -15.03
C PRO A 61 0.06 22.43 -16.20
N GLU A 62 1.30 22.91 -16.09
CA GLU A 62 2.05 23.62 -17.12
C GLU A 62 2.12 22.81 -18.44
N ARG A 63 2.50 21.53 -18.37
CA ARG A 63 2.54 20.62 -19.53
C ARG A 63 1.15 20.36 -20.09
N LEU A 64 0.16 20.14 -19.23
CA LEU A 64 -1.23 19.91 -19.67
C LEU A 64 -1.76 21.12 -20.43
N ILE A 65 -1.54 22.34 -19.91
CA ILE A 65 -1.93 23.60 -20.56
C ILE A 65 -1.23 23.73 -21.91
N HIS A 66 0.07 23.45 -21.98
CA HIS A 66 0.83 23.50 -23.22
C HIS A 66 0.30 22.50 -24.27
N LEU A 67 0.02 21.25 -23.88
CA LEU A 67 -0.57 20.24 -24.77
C LEU A 67 -1.98 20.61 -25.22
N THR A 68 -2.80 21.16 -24.32
CA THR A 68 -4.14 21.64 -24.64
C THR A 68 -4.11 22.80 -25.63
N ASN A 69 -3.17 23.73 -25.47
CA ASN A 69 -2.97 24.84 -26.41
C ASN A 69 -2.54 24.34 -27.80
N LEU A 70 -1.62 23.37 -27.85
CA LEU A 70 -1.20 22.77 -29.12
C LEU A 70 -2.33 21.97 -29.81
N GLY A 71 -3.18 21.28 -29.03
CA GLY A 71 -4.30 20.50 -29.53
C GLY A 71 -5.63 21.25 -29.62
N PHE A 72 -5.61 22.59 -29.47
CA PHE A 72 -6.82 23.37 -29.23
C PHE A 72 -7.85 23.24 -30.35
N ASP A 73 -7.43 23.19 -31.62
CA ASP A 73 -8.33 23.05 -32.77
C ASP A 73 -9.20 21.78 -32.71
N GLN A 74 -8.67 20.70 -32.14
CA GLN A 74 -9.37 19.41 -32.03
C GLN A 74 -10.10 19.27 -30.69
N LEU A 75 -9.42 19.63 -29.60
CA LEU A 75 -9.89 19.37 -28.25
C LEU A 75 -10.81 20.49 -27.71
N LYS A 76 -10.70 21.72 -28.23
CA LYS A 76 -11.44 22.93 -27.79
C LYS A 76 -11.50 23.09 -26.26
N LEU A 77 -10.47 22.57 -25.59
CA LEU A 77 -10.36 22.54 -24.15
C LEU A 77 -9.76 23.86 -23.69
N ALA A 78 -10.43 24.53 -22.77
CA ALA A 78 -9.95 25.74 -22.12
C ALA A 78 -9.68 25.44 -20.64
N PRO A 79 -8.72 26.14 -20.01
CA PRO A 79 -8.45 25.96 -18.59
C PRO A 79 -9.72 26.19 -17.77
N ILE A 80 -10.03 25.23 -16.89
CA ILE A 80 -11.21 25.29 -16.05
C ILE A 80 -11.03 26.43 -15.04
N ARG A 81 -11.89 27.45 -15.12
CA ARG A 81 -11.94 28.57 -14.16
C ARG A 81 -13.02 28.29 -13.13
N ALA A 82 -12.90 28.85 -11.93
CA ALA A 82 -13.93 28.76 -10.88
C ALA A 82 -15.33 29.15 -11.39
N ALA A 83 -15.41 30.11 -12.31
CA ALA A 83 -16.64 30.56 -12.95
C ALA A 83 -17.29 29.54 -13.91
N ASN A 84 -16.56 28.51 -14.35
CA ASN A 84 -17.07 27.44 -15.23
C ASN A 84 -17.74 26.31 -14.42
N PHE A 85 -17.55 26.28 -13.10
CA PHE A 85 -18.28 25.37 -12.23
C PHE A 85 -19.66 25.94 -11.94
N GLY A 86 -20.70 25.17 -12.28
CA GLY A 86 -22.07 25.54 -11.94
C GLY A 86 -22.27 25.62 -10.42
N GLU A 87 -23.06 26.59 -9.98
CA GLU A 87 -23.42 26.74 -8.57
C GLU A 87 -24.14 25.48 -8.08
N PHE A 88 -23.70 24.93 -6.94
CA PHE A 88 -24.19 23.64 -6.40
C PHE A 88 -25.73 23.57 -6.30
N ASN A 89 -26.37 24.71 -6.06
CA ASN A 89 -27.82 24.84 -5.97
C ASN A 89 -28.55 24.44 -7.28
N ARG A 90 -27.90 24.55 -8.45
CA ARG A 90 -28.47 24.10 -9.74
C ARG A 90 -28.46 22.59 -9.93
N LEU A 91 -27.58 21.86 -9.25
CA LEU A 91 -27.49 20.39 -9.37
C LEU A 91 -28.57 19.67 -8.55
N SER A 92 -28.99 20.26 -7.42
CA SER A 92 -30.03 19.70 -6.54
C SER A 92 -31.34 19.41 -7.27
N ASN A 93 -31.74 20.25 -8.23
CA ASN A 93 -33.01 20.09 -8.94
C ASN A 93 -32.99 18.98 -10.01
N GLY A 94 -31.80 18.56 -10.47
CA GLY A 94 -31.64 17.55 -11.52
C GLY A 94 -31.26 16.15 -11.04
N THR A 95 -30.88 16.00 -9.77
CA THR A 95 -30.38 14.72 -9.20
C THR A 95 -31.35 14.06 -8.22
N SER A 96 -32.60 14.52 -8.13
CA SER A 96 -33.62 13.95 -7.24
C SER A 96 -33.95 12.47 -7.51
N ASN A 97 -33.52 11.95 -8.67
CA ASN A 97 -33.65 10.56 -9.09
C ASN A 97 -32.34 9.74 -9.00
N ILE A 98 -31.21 10.34 -8.60
CA ILE A 98 -29.93 9.62 -8.47
C ILE A 98 -29.82 9.05 -7.06
N LYS A 99 -30.00 7.74 -6.95
CA LYS A 99 -29.79 6.99 -5.71
C LYS A 99 -28.29 6.75 -5.54
N TRP A 100 -27.62 7.63 -4.79
CA TRP A 100 -26.20 7.44 -4.44
C TRP A 100 -26.02 6.11 -3.72
N SER A 101 -25.16 5.23 -4.26
CA SER A 101 -24.84 3.97 -3.59
C SER A 101 -23.99 4.28 -2.35
N SER A 102 -24.44 3.79 -1.20
CA SER A 102 -23.76 3.92 0.09
C SER A 102 -22.36 3.28 0.14
N ALA A 103 -21.91 2.63 -0.94
CA ALA A 103 -20.59 2.01 -1.05
C ALA A 103 -19.43 3.01 -1.21
N LEU A 104 -19.70 4.28 -1.56
CA LEU A 104 -18.70 5.35 -1.52
C LEU A 104 -18.63 6.07 -0.16
N ASN A 105 -19.58 5.81 0.75
CA ASN A 105 -19.42 6.13 2.15
C ASN A 105 -18.67 4.97 2.80
N THR A 106 -17.33 4.97 2.72
CA THR A 106 -16.61 4.45 3.89
C THR A 106 -17.09 5.29 5.04
N GLU A 107 -17.87 4.70 5.96
CA GLU A 107 -18.23 5.31 7.23
C GLU A 107 -16.95 5.88 7.83
N ILE A 108 -16.75 7.18 7.66
CA ILE A 108 -15.74 7.90 8.41
C ILE A 108 -16.24 7.77 9.83
N SER A 109 -15.63 6.84 10.57
CA SER A 109 -15.93 6.61 11.95
C SER A 109 -15.85 7.99 12.62
N GLN A 110 -16.94 8.44 13.23
CA GLN A 110 -17.04 9.72 13.95
C GLN A 110 -15.92 9.88 15.02
N SER A 111 -15.20 8.80 15.33
CA SER A 111 -13.97 8.82 16.12
C SER A 111 -12.77 9.51 15.45
N GLU A 112 -12.62 9.45 14.12
CA GLU A 112 -11.54 10.14 13.39
C GLU A 112 -11.82 11.63 13.18
N LEU A 113 -13.10 12.03 13.09
CA LEU A 113 -13.48 13.45 12.97
C LEU A 113 -13.14 14.26 14.22
N ARG A 114 -13.09 13.65 15.42
CA ARG A 114 -12.68 14.32 16.66
C ARG A 114 -11.19 14.69 16.68
N VAL A 115 -10.35 14.07 15.84
CA VAL A 115 -8.91 14.37 15.78
C VAL A 115 -8.64 15.67 15.02
N TYR A 116 -9.57 16.11 14.16
CA TYR A 116 -9.39 17.31 13.32
C TYR A 116 -10.20 18.54 13.76
N THR A 117 -11.06 18.45 14.76
CA THR A 117 -11.90 19.58 15.22
C THR A 117 -11.48 20.15 16.58
N ASN A 118 -10.22 19.98 16.98
CA ASN A 118 -9.65 20.75 18.09
C ASN A 118 -8.77 21.87 17.52
N GLU A 119 -9.43 22.88 16.97
CA GLU A 119 -9.05 24.29 17.07
C GLU A 119 -10.33 25.12 17.28
#